data_AF-A4CLE6-F1
#
_entry.id   AF-A4CLE6-F1
#
_cell.length_a   1.000
_cell.length_b   1.000
_cell.length_c   1.000
_cell.angle_alpha   90.00
_cell.angle_beta   90.00
_cell.angle_gamma   90.00
#
_symmetry.space_group_name_H-M   'P 1'
#
loop_
_entity.id
_entity.type
_entity.pdbx_description
1 polymer ?
#
loop_
_entity_poly.entity_id
_entity_poly.type
_entity_poly.pdbx_seq_one_letter_code
_entity_poly.pdbx_strand_id
1 'polypeptide(L)'
;MNAEEVIVKKKTRKRLWIESIAVFFIIASPFVFKAHDYFSKEPGATVEFLGFVIDSNGFNNINAFAWFFVSKFIPLYLLIIWFFTCKHWWYHILLIPICMYAFQLFEVLVSPDLNIDTKNVLWLLPICMVVIPFVYFIRVKIYDKYVHGIDLEAMDAELQYYKNREKEQLEKAGIQMGDYSTSIDKELSDVTPKRTLNNLLRGIQHSFRSLF
;
A
#
# COMPACT_ATOMS: atom_id res chain seq x y z
N MET A 1 30.05 -13.12 -19.64
CA MET A 1 28.87 -12.28 -19.34
C MET A 1 28.28 -12.80 -18.04
N ASN A 2 28.44 -12.06 -16.94
CA ASN A 2 28.16 -12.57 -15.59
C ASN A 2 26.65 -12.70 -15.34
N ALA A 3 26.24 -13.71 -14.57
CA ALA A 3 24.84 -14.00 -14.29
C ALA A 3 24.08 -12.82 -13.66
N GLU A 4 24.77 -11.99 -12.87
CA GLU A 4 24.21 -10.74 -12.30
C GLU A 4 23.80 -9.72 -13.37
N GLU A 5 24.61 -9.51 -14.41
CA GLU A 5 24.27 -8.56 -15.49
C GLU A 5 23.00 -8.98 -16.24
N VAL A 6 22.83 -10.29 -16.43
CA VAL A 6 21.64 -10.85 -17.09
C VAL A 6 20.39 -10.62 -16.24
N ILE A 7 20.47 -10.81 -14.91
CA ILE A 7 19.36 -10.61 -13.98
C ILE A 7 18.97 -9.13 -13.91
N VAL A 8 19.96 -8.22 -13.81
CA VAL A 8 19.71 -6.77 -13.80
C VAL A 8 19.06 -6.31 -15.11
N LYS A 9 19.56 -6.74 -16.27
CA LYS A 9 18.93 -6.44 -17.58
C LYS A 9 17.49 -6.96 -17.66
N LYS A 10 17.21 -8.15 -17.12
CA LYS A 10 15.86 -8.74 -17.13
C LYS A 10 14.89 -7.95 -16.25
N LYS A 11 15.32 -7.51 -15.06
CA LYS A 11 14.53 -6.68 -14.13
C LYS A 11 14.20 -5.31 -14.73
N THR A 12 15.18 -4.66 -15.37
CA THR A 12 15.01 -3.35 -16.02
C THR A 12 14.06 -3.41 -17.21
N ARG A 13 14.13 -4.45 -18.07
CA ARG A 13 13.20 -4.59 -19.21
C ARG A 13 11.75 -4.79 -18.80
N LYS A 14 11.49 -5.59 -17.75
CA LYS A 14 10.12 -5.79 -17.22
C LYS A 14 9.53 -4.49 -16.69
N ARG A 15 10.34 -3.70 -15.98
CA ARG A 15 9.93 -2.39 -15.46
C ARG A 15 9.55 -1.44 -16.59
N LEU A 16 10.37 -1.33 -17.63
CA LEU A 16 10.09 -0.46 -18.78
C LEU A 16 8.82 -0.89 -19.55
N TRP A 17 8.56 -2.19 -19.64
CA TRP A 17 7.34 -2.71 -20.25
C TRP A 17 6.06 -2.29 -19.50
N ILE A 18 6.09 -2.40 -18.17
CA ILE A 18 4.97 -1.98 -17.31
C ILE A 18 4.74 -0.47 -17.40
N GLU A 19 5.82 0.32 -17.35
CA GLU A 19 5.75 1.78 -17.49
C GLU A 19 5.19 2.18 -18.88
N SER A 20 5.58 1.47 -19.94
CA SER A 20 5.05 1.73 -21.30
C SER A 20 3.57 1.39 -21.42
N ILE A 21 3.13 0.27 -20.83
CA ILE A 21 1.71 -0.12 -20.78
C ILE A 21 0.89 0.94 -20.02
N ALA A 22 1.39 1.41 -18.87
CA ALA A 22 0.71 2.43 -18.10
C ALA A 22 0.52 3.74 -18.89
N VAL A 23 1.57 4.20 -19.58
CA VAL A 23 1.52 5.40 -20.44
C VAL A 23 0.53 5.21 -21.60
N PHE A 24 0.52 4.03 -22.22
CA PHE A 24 -0.45 3.72 -23.27
C PHE A 24 -1.90 3.85 -22.78
N PHE A 25 -2.22 3.31 -21.59
CA PHE A 25 -3.56 3.45 -21.00
C PHE A 25 -3.93 4.90 -20.67
N ILE A 26 -2.96 5.72 -20.24
CA ILE A 26 -3.20 7.16 -19.99
C ILE A 26 -3.53 7.88 -21.31
N ILE A 27 -2.81 7.58 -22.40
CA ILE A 27 -3.07 8.14 -23.73
C ILE A 27 -4.42 7.64 -24.28
N ALA A 28 -4.81 6.41 -23.95
CA ALA A 28 -6.10 5.85 -24.33
C ALA A 28 -7.30 6.52 -23.63
N SER A 29 -7.07 7.24 -22.53
CA SER A 29 -8.11 7.92 -21.72
C SER A 29 -9.18 8.68 -22.52
N PRO A 30 -8.82 9.67 -23.37
CA PRO A 30 -9.81 10.41 -24.16
C PRO A 30 -10.57 9.54 -25.16
N PHE A 31 -9.96 8.46 -25.66
CA PHE A 31 -10.63 7.53 -26.57
C PHE A 31 -11.66 6.69 -25.82
N VAL A 32 -11.32 6.22 -24.62
CA VAL A 32 -12.26 5.52 -23.72
C VAL A 32 -13.40 6.46 -23.33
N PHE A 33 -13.12 7.74 -23.05
CA PHE A 33 -14.17 8.73 -22.79
C PHE A 33 -15.13 8.87 -23.97
N LYS A 34 -14.60 8.94 -25.19
CA LYS A 34 -15.42 9.08 -26.40
C LYS A 34 -16.23 7.82 -26.74
N ALA A 35 -15.92 6.67 -26.12
CA ALA A 35 -16.63 5.42 -26.37
C ALA A 35 -18.13 5.50 -26.02
N HIS A 36 -18.54 6.39 -25.12
CA HIS A 36 -19.95 6.58 -24.78
C HIS A 36 -20.80 7.03 -25.99
N ASP A 37 -20.22 7.73 -26.97
CA ASP A 37 -20.96 8.29 -28.12
C ASP A 37 -21.40 7.21 -29.12
N TYR A 38 -20.82 6.00 -29.06
CA TYR A 38 -21.25 4.86 -29.87
C TYR A 38 -22.56 4.24 -29.37
N PHE A 39 -23.03 4.59 -28.17
CA PHE A 39 -24.30 4.11 -27.64
C PHE A 39 -25.46 4.96 -28.16
N SER A 40 -26.56 4.28 -28.52
CA SER A 40 -27.77 4.92 -29.03
C SER A 40 -28.30 6.01 -28.08
N LYS A 41 -28.65 7.15 -28.66
CA LYS A 41 -29.25 8.30 -27.96
C LYS A 41 -30.78 8.21 -27.90
N GLU A 42 -31.35 7.14 -28.47
CA GLU A 42 -32.79 6.91 -28.51
C GLU A 42 -33.29 6.40 -27.16
N PRO A 43 -34.41 6.94 -26.65
CA PRO A 43 -35.01 6.50 -25.39
C PRO A 43 -35.57 5.09 -25.53
N GLY A 44 -35.19 4.19 -24.62
CA GLY A 44 -35.65 2.79 -24.60
C GLY A 44 -34.88 1.83 -25.51
N ALA A 45 -33.80 2.27 -26.17
CA ALA A 45 -32.92 1.37 -26.90
C ALA A 45 -32.09 0.52 -25.93
N THR A 46 -32.32 -0.80 -25.95
CA THR A 46 -31.49 -1.78 -25.24
C THR A 46 -30.29 -2.15 -26.08
N VAL A 47 -29.12 -2.23 -25.44
CA VAL A 47 -27.89 -2.69 -26.11
C VAL A 47 -27.50 -4.02 -25.51
N GLU A 48 -27.54 -5.07 -26.33
CA GLU A 48 -26.94 -6.35 -25.98
C GLU A 48 -25.42 -6.24 -26.13
N PHE A 49 -24.71 -6.24 -25.00
CA PHE A 49 -23.27 -6.37 -25.00
C PHE A 49 -22.88 -7.70 -24.38
N LEU A 50 -22.28 -8.57 -25.20
CA LEU A 50 -21.65 -9.82 -24.74
C LEU A 50 -22.58 -10.74 -23.92
N GLY A 51 -23.88 -10.81 -24.28
CA GLY A 51 -24.88 -11.64 -23.62
C GLY A 51 -25.59 -10.99 -22.42
N PHE A 52 -25.28 -9.73 -22.10
CA PHE A 52 -25.99 -8.94 -21.11
C PHE A 52 -26.86 -7.89 -21.80
N VAL A 53 -28.14 -7.85 -21.46
CA VAL A 53 -29.05 -6.77 -21.86
C VAL A 53 -28.76 -5.59 -20.94
N ILE A 54 -28.03 -4.60 -21.44
CA ILE A 54 -27.85 -3.34 -20.74
C ILE A 54 -29.10 -2.52 -21.05
N ASP A 55 -29.87 -2.22 -20.02
CA ASP A 55 -30.99 -1.29 -20.11
C ASP A 55 -30.54 0.09 -19.62
N SER A 56 -31.35 1.13 -19.80
CA SER A 56 -30.96 2.50 -19.41
C SER A 56 -30.79 2.69 -17.88
N ASN A 57 -31.06 1.66 -17.07
CA ASN A 57 -30.85 1.58 -15.61
C ASN A 57 -31.23 2.87 -14.87
N GLY A 58 -32.42 3.39 -15.14
CA GLY A 58 -32.94 4.61 -14.52
C GLY A 58 -32.63 5.91 -15.26
N PHE A 59 -31.70 5.92 -16.21
CA PHE A 59 -31.34 7.12 -16.98
C PHE A 59 -32.25 7.30 -18.21
N ASN A 60 -32.37 8.55 -18.66
CA ASN A 60 -33.20 8.93 -19.80
C ASN A 60 -32.83 8.16 -21.10
N ASN A 61 -31.54 7.89 -21.30
CA ASN A 61 -31.01 7.17 -22.47
C ASN A 61 -29.80 6.32 -22.05
N ILE A 62 -29.52 5.25 -22.80
CA ILE A 62 -28.35 4.39 -22.55
C ILE A 62 -27.02 5.13 -22.72
N ASN A 63 -26.98 6.11 -23.63
CA ASN A 63 -25.83 7.00 -23.82
C ASN A 63 -25.52 7.84 -22.56
N ALA A 64 -26.55 8.33 -21.87
CA ALA A 64 -26.39 9.12 -20.64
C ALA A 64 -25.86 8.25 -19.48
N PHE A 65 -26.37 7.03 -19.36
CA PHE A 65 -25.83 6.03 -18.43
C PHE A 65 -24.36 5.73 -18.73
N ALA A 66 -24.02 5.43 -20.00
CA ALA A 66 -22.66 5.15 -20.42
C ALA A 66 -21.72 6.34 -20.17
N TRP A 67 -22.16 7.57 -20.45
CA TRP A 67 -21.39 8.78 -20.17
C TRP A 67 -21.13 8.94 -18.68
N PHE A 68 -22.14 8.78 -17.83
CA PHE A 68 -22.00 8.90 -16.37
C PHE A 68 -21.11 7.81 -15.79
N PHE A 69 -21.26 6.57 -16.28
CA PHE A 69 -20.42 5.43 -15.91
C PHE A 69 -18.96 5.68 -16.30
N VAL A 70 -18.70 6.02 -17.57
CA VAL A 70 -17.35 6.27 -18.09
C VAL A 70 -16.70 7.46 -17.39
N SER A 71 -17.46 8.50 -17.05
CA SER A 71 -16.98 9.68 -16.30
C SER A 71 -16.47 9.35 -14.90
N LYS A 72 -17.00 8.31 -14.25
CA LYS A 72 -16.52 7.81 -12.95
C LYS A 72 -15.46 6.72 -13.09
N PHE A 73 -15.57 5.89 -14.11
CA PHE A 73 -14.64 4.82 -14.42
C PHE A 73 -13.26 5.34 -14.82
N ILE A 74 -13.20 6.44 -15.59
CA ILE A 74 -11.93 7.01 -16.04
C ILE A 74 -11.04 7.47 -14.88
N PRO A 75 -11.50 8.35 -13.97
CA PRO A 75 -10.74 8.72 -12.79
C PRO A 75 -10.30 7.51 -11.97
N LEU A 76 -11.18 6.52 -11.79
CA LEU A 76 -10.87 5.31 -11.04
C LEU A 76 -9.73 4.50 -11.65
N TYR A 77 -9.79 4.16 -12.94
CA TYR A 77 -8.72 3.36 -13.54
C TYR A 77 -7.40 4.15 -13.57
N LEU A 78 -7.44 5.46 -13.77
CA LEU A 78 -6.25 6.29 -13.83
C LEU A 78 -5.59 6.40 -12.45
N LEU A 79 -6.40 6.52 -11.38
CA LEU A 79 -5.92 6.43 -9.99
C LEU A 79 -5.33 5.05 -9.68
N ILE A 80 -5.91 3.96 -10.17
CA ILE A 80 -5.37 2.60 -9.99
C ILE A 80 -4.02 2.45 -10.70
N ILE A 81 -3.90 2.92 -11.95
CA ILE A 81 -2.61 2.93 -12.66
C ILE A 81 -1.60 3.76 -11.89
N TRP A 82 -2.01 4.92 -11.40
CA TRP A 82 -1.13 5.80 -10.63
C TRP A 82 -0.71 5.17 -9.30
N PHE A 83 -1.61 4.45 -8.62
CA PHE A 83 -1.32 3.69 -7.41
C PHE A 83 -0.27 2.60 -7.66
N PHE A 84 -0.38 1.84 -8.74
CA PHE A 84 0.61 0.80 -9.08
C PHE A 84 1.94 1.37 -9.57
N THR A 85 1.94 2.56 -10.17
CA THR A 85 3.17 3.19 -10.69
C THR A 85 3.92 3.95 -9.59
N CYS A 86 3.23 4.43 -8.55
CA CYS A 86 3.84 5.13 -7.43
C CYS A 86 4.66 4.20 -6.53
N LYS A 87 5.89 4.62 -6.21
CA LYS A 87 6.76 3.96 -5.21
C LYS A 87 6.92 4.75 -3.92
N HIS A 88 6.27 5.90 -3.84
CA HIS A 88 6.37 6.81 -2.70
C HIS A 88 5.51 6.30 -1.54
N TRP A 89 5.95 6.53 -0.30
CA TRP A 89 5.24 6.12 0.93
C TRP A 89 3.79 6.62 1.06
N TRP A 90 3.41 7.64 0.30
CA TRP A 90 2.15 8.38 0.38
C TRP A 90 1.10 7.75 -0.53
N TYR A 91 1.49 6.83 -1.43
CA TYR A 91 0.57 6.24 -2.40
C TYR A 91 -0.66 5.57 -1.76
N HIS A 92 -0.58 5.16 -0.48
CA HIS A 92 -1.72 4.67 0.29
C HIS A 92 -2.88 5.67 0.43
N ILE A 93 -2.61 6.98 0.37
CA ILE A 93 -3.65 8.01 0.36
C ILE A 93 -4.49 7.93 -0.92
N LEU A 94 -3.92 7.48 -2.05
CA LEU A 94 -4.68 7.25 -3.28
C LEU A 94 -5.72 6.13 -3.13
N LEU A 95 -5.60 5.26 -2.12
CA LEU A 95 -6.61 4.23 -1.85
C LEU A 95 -7.97 4.85 -1.47
N ILE A 96 -7.97 6.00 -0.78
CA ILE A 96 -9.20 6.69 -0.36
C ILE A 96 -10.06 7.09 -1.57
N PRO A 97 -9.55 7.87 -2.56
CA PRO A 97 -10.32 8.21 -3.74
C PRO A 97 -10.63 6.99 -4.62
N ILE A 98 -9.75 5.98 -4.67
CA ILE A 98 -10.05 4.72 -5.38
C ILE A 98 -11.29 4.04 -4.78
N CYS A 99 -11.35 3.89 -3.45
CA CYS A 99 -12.51 3.32 -2.76
C CYS A 99 -13.78 4.17 -2.98
N MET A 100 -13.65 5.49 -2.95
CA MET A 100 -14.77 6.42 -3.16
C MET A 100 -15.35 6.28 -4.58
N TYR A 101 -14.54 6.33 -5.62
CA TYR A 101 -15.01 6.13 -7.00
C TYR A 101 -15.53 4.70 -7.25
N ALA A 102 -14.93 3.68 -6.61
CA ALA A 102 -15.38 2.30 -6.74
C ALA A 102 -16.79 2.12 -6.19
N PHE A 103 -17.07 2.73 -5.04
CA PHE A 103 -18.41 2.74 -4.47
C PHE A 103 -19.40 3.50 -5.36
N GLN A 104 -19.02 4.69 -5.84
CA GLN A 104 -19.87 5.48 -6.74
C GLN A 104 -20.19 4.77 -8.07
N LEU A 105 -19.32 3.86 -8.55
CA LEU A 105 -19.59 3.02 -9.71
C LEU A 105 -20.50 1.85 -9.38
N PHE A 106 -20.25 1.17 -8.27
CA PHE A 106 -21.08 0.06 -7.82
C PHE A 106 -22.53 0.50 -7.62
N GLU A 107 -22.72 1.66 -7.02
CA GLU A 107 -24.02 2.27 -6.83
C GLU A 107 -24.78 2.52 -8.15
N VAL A 108 -24.09 3.04 -9.17
CA VAL A 108 -24.65 3.27 -10.51
C VAL A 108 -25.10 1.97 -11.19
N LEU A 109 -24.46 0.85 -10.86
CA LEU A 109 -24.82 -0.46 -11.41
C LEU A 109 -26.00 -1.10 -10.66
N VAL A 110 -26.10 -0.89 -9.35
CA VAL A 110 -27.09 -1.57 -8.49
C VAL A 110 -28.39 -0.78 -8.34
N SER A 111 -28.31 0.54 -8.33
CA SER A 111 -29.48 1.39 -8.07
C SER A 111 -30.01 1.99 -9.38
N PRO A 112 -31.23 1.65 -9.82
CA PRO A 112 -31.87 2.24 -11.00
C PRO A 112 -32.55 3.59 -10.71
N ASP A 113 -32.40 4.16 -9.51
CA ASP A 113 -33.06 5.41 -9.14
C ASP A 113 -32.16 6.60 -9.50
N LEU A 114 -32.72 7.71 -10.00
CA LEU A 114 -31.99 8.92 -10.41
C LEU A 114 -31.63 9.84 -9.21
N ASN A 115 -32.26 9.63 -8.05
CA ASN A 115 -32.07 10.42 -6.81
C ASN A 115 -30.94 9.89 -5.92
N ILE A 116 -29.82 9.55 -6.53
CA ILE A 116 -28.70 8.83 -5.90
C ILE A 116 -27.81 9.78 -5.07
N ASP A 117 -27.75 11.07 -5.43
CA ASP A 117 -26.73 11.97 -4.88
C ASP A 117 -26.89 12.35 -3.40
N THR A 118 -28.10 12.42 -2.83
CA THR A 118 -28.28 12.94 -1.46
C THR A 118 -28.33 11.85 -0.38
N LYS A 119 -28.93 10.70 -0.68
CA LYS A 119 -29.08 9.61 0.31
C LYS A 119 -27.85 8.71 0.37
N ASN A 120 -27.14 8.55 -0.75
CA ASN A 120 -26.03 7.61 -0.81
C ASN A 120 -24.72 8.17 -0.25
N VAL A 121 -24.52 9.50 -0.27
CA VAL A 121 -23.41 10.14 0.46
C VAL A 121 -23.48 9.85 1.97
N LEU A 122 -24.70 9.78 2.53
CA LEU A 122 -24.89 9.43 3.94
C LEU A 122 -24.59 7.94 4.22
N TRP A 123 -24.91 7.05 3.26
CA TRP A 123 -24.58 5.62 3.31
C TRP A 123 -23.11 5.30 3.03
N LEU A 124 -22.38 6.22 2.39
CA LEU A 124 -20.93 6.15 2.16
C LEU A 124 -20.14 6.44 3.45
N LEU A 125 -20.68 7.23 4.37
CA LEU A 125 -20.00 7.69 5.60
C LEU A 125 -19.53 6.53 6.51
N PRO A 126 -20.34 5.47 6.78
CA PRO A 126 -19.90 4.28 7.51
C PRO A 126 -18.78 3.51 6.81
N ILE A 127 -18.82 3.43 5.47
CA ILE A 127 -17.78 2.75 4.68
C ILE A 127 -16.47 3.54 4.79
N CYS A 128 -16.51 4.87 4.67
CA CYS A 128 -15.36 5.73 4.91
C CYS A 128 -14.80 5.57 6.33
N MET A 129 -15.66 5.42 7.34
CA MET A 129 -15.25 5.16 8.73
C MET A 129 -14.46 3.86 8.89
N VAL A 130 -14.65 2.85 8.03
CA VAL A 130 -13.89 1.59 8.02
C VAL A 130 -12.65 1.67 7.13
N VAL A 131 -12.74 2.33 5.97
CA VAL A 131 -11.62 2.46 5.03
C VAL A 131 -10.48 3.31 5.61
N ILE A 132 -10.79 4.38 6.34
CA ILE A 132 -9.78 5.25 6.98
C ILE A 132 -8.86 4.48 7.95
N PRO A 133 -9.38 3.74 8.96
CA PRO A 133 -8.53 2.95 9.84
C PRO A 133 -7.87 1.78 9.12
N PHE A 134 -8.50 1.21 8.08
CA PHE A 134 -7.86 0.19 7.26
C PHE A 134 -6.62 0.72 6.54
N VAL A 135 -6.68 1.93 5.95
CA VAL A 135 -5.53 2.62 5.35
C VAL A 135 -4.46 2.92 6.41
N TYR A 136 -4.86 3.35 7.61
CA TYR A 136 -3.91 3.59 8.71
C TYR A 136 -3.24 2.29 9.18
N PHE A 137 -3.98 1.18 9.21
CA PHE A 137 -3.44 -0.14 9.56
C PHE A 137 -2.41 -0.61 8.53
N ILE A 138 -2.67 -0.40 7.24
CA ILE A 138 -1.69 -0.65 6.17
C ILE A 138 -0.43 0.19 6.40
N ARG A 139 -0.57 1.47 6.79
CA ARG A 139 0.57 2.32 7.15
C ARG A 139 1.36 1.77 8.33
N VAL A 140 0.71 1.34 9.41
CA VAL A 140 1.40 0.74 10.57
C VAL A 140 2.15 -0.52 10.14
N LYS A 141 1.49 -1.42 9.41
CA LYS A 141 2.10 -2.69 8.98
C LYS A 141 3.27 -2.50 8.02
N ILE A 142 3.21 -1.48 7.15
CA ILE A 142 4.28 -1.15 6.21
C ILE A 142 5.40 -0.39 6.91
N TYR A 143 5.09 0.55 7.80
CA TYR A 143 6.09 1.24 8.61
C TYR A 143 6.86 0.25 9.48
N ASP A 144 6.17 -0.71 10.08
CA ASP A 144 6.78 -1.74 10.91
C ASP A 144 7.70 -2.67 10.09
N LYS A 145 7.33 -2.94 8.83
CA LYS A 145 8.14 -3.79 7.92
C LYS A 145 9.27 -3.05 7.21
N TYR A 146 9.13 -1.75 6.91
CA TYR A 146 10.08 -0.98 6.11
C TYR A 146 10.95 0.00 6.92
N VAL A 147 10.49 0.48 8.07
CA VAL A 147 11.25 1.41 8.93
C VAL A 147 12.06 0.68 10.01
N HIS A 148 11.61 -0.49 10.46
CA HIS A 148 12.52 -1.49 11.05
C HIS A 148 13.25 -2.29 9.97
N GLY A 149 13.54 -1.68 8.81
CA GLY A 149 14.21 -2.27 7.64
C GLY A 149 15.65 -2.75 7.85
N ILE A 150 16.03 -3.04 9.10
CA ILE A 150 17.05 -4.01 9.44
C ILE A 150 16.25 -5.25 9.81
N ASP A 151 15.99 -6.04 8.78
CA ASP A 151 15.41 -7.37 8.84
C ASP A 151 15.75 -8.05 10.18
N LEU A 152 14.77 -8.14 11.10
CA LEU A 152 14.95 -8.79 12.40
C LEU A 152 15.55 -10.18 12.20
N GLU A 153 15.19 -10.83 11.09
CA GLU A 153 15.74 -12.11 10.66
C GLU A 153 17.22 -12.01 10.24
N ALA A 154 17.64 -10.98 9.51
CA ALA A 154 19.06 -10.75 9.19
C ALA A 154 19.88 -10.38 10.44
N MET A 155 19.33 -9.60 11.36
CA MET A 155 20.01 -9.25 12.61
C MET A 155 20.11 -10.46 13.55
N ASP A 156 19.06 -11.27 13.65
CA ASP A 156 19.11 -12.56 14.37
C ASP A 156 20.07 -13.54 13.70
N ALA A 157 20.14 -13.57 12.36
CA ALA A 157 21.08 -14.41 11.62
C ALA A 157 22.53 -13.96 11.82
N GLU A 158 22.81 -12.65 11.80
CA GLU A 158 24.13 -12.10 12.13
C GLU A 158 24.50 -12.38 13.60
N LEU A 159 23.57 -12.21 14.54
CA LEU A 159 23.78 -12.49 15.96
C LEU A 159 24.08 -13.99 16.20
N GLN A 160 23.32 -14.88 15.55
CA GLN A 160 23.53 -16.33 15.56
C GLN A 160 24.90 -16.71 14.98
N TYR A 161 25.29 -16.07 13.87
CA TYR A 161 26.58 -16.30 13.22
C TYR A 161 27.75 -15.95 14.17
N TYR A 162 27.70 -14.80 14.86
CA TYR A 162 28.72 -14.44 15.83
C TYR A 162 28.73 -15.38 17.05
N LYS A 163 27.55 -15.73 17.58
CA LYS A 163 27.41 -16.65 18.73
C LYS A 163 27.96 -18.04 18.41
N ASN A 164 27.75 -18.54 17.20
CA ASN A 164 28.27 -19.84 16.76
C ASN A 164 29.79 -19.80 16.54
N ARG A 165 30.32 -18.72 15.92
CA ARG A 165 31.77 -18.54 15.76
C ARG A 165 32.51 -18.41 17.08
N GLU A 166 31.90 -17.78 18.08
CA GLU A 166 32.46 -17.66 19.41
C GLU A 166 32.49 -19.02 20.11
N LYS A 167 31.40 -19.80 20.03
CA LYS A 167 31.36 -21.18 20.51
C LYS A 167 32.44 -22.06 19.89
N GLU A 168 32.63 -22.01 18.57
CA GLU A 168 33.66 -22.78 17.88
C GLU A 168 35.09 -22.38 18.31
N GLN A 169 35.33 -21.10 18.56
CA GLN A 169 36.64 -20.61 19.03
C GLN A 169 36.92 -21.05 20.47
N LEU A 170 35.91 -21.02 21.33
CA LEU A 170 36.00 -21.47 22.72
C LEU A 170 36.18 -22.99 22.82
N GLU A 171 35.50 -23.74 21.95
CA GLU A 171 35.63 -25.20 21.87
C GLU A 171 37.03 -25.61 21.41
N LYS A 172 37.59 -24.91 20.41
CA LYS A 172 39.00 -25.07 19.99
C LYS A 172 40.01 -24.69 21.08
N ALA A 173 39.65 -23.76 21.97
CA ALA A 173 40.45 -23.38 23.13
C ALA A 173 40.30 -24.34 24.32
N GLY A 174 39.46 -25.38 24.22
CA GLY A 174 39.26 -26.39 25.26
C GLY A 174 38.36 -25.95 26.43
N ILE A 175 37.55 -24.90 26.26
CA ILE A 175 36.66 -24.35 27.29
C ILE A 175 35.23 -24.88 27.06
N GLN A 176 34.69 -25.71 27.95
CA GLN A 176 33.30 -26.17 27.87
C GLN A 176 32.32 -25.10 28.39
N MET A 177 31.39 -24.65 27.55
CA MET A 177 30.30 -23.75 27.91
C MET A 177 29.16 -24.52 28.60
N GLY A 178 29.37 -24.88 29.88
CA GLY A 178 28.26 -25.13 30.79
C GLY A 178 27.78 -23.80 31.39
N ASP A 179 26.48 -23.50 31.27
CA ASP A 179 25.74 -22.40 31.93
C ASP A 179 26.11 -20.92 31.67
N TYR A 180 27.24 -20.59 31.05
CA TYR A 180 27.73 -19.20 31.00
C TYR A 180 26.94 -18.25 30.06
N SER A 181 26.26 -18.76 29.01
CA SER A 181 25.52 -17.89 28.08
C SER A 181 24.28 -17.25 28.70
N THR A 182 23.61 -17.96 29.63
CA THR A 182 22.41 -17.46 30.31
C THR A 182 22.74 -16.32 31.27
N SER A 183 23.94 -16.32 31.87
CA SER A 183 24.40 -15.22 32.73
C SER A 183 24.75 -13.96 31.95
N ILE A 184 25.43 -14.07 30.80
CA ILE A 184 25.80 -12.90 29.98
C ILE A 184 24.57 -12.24 29.38
N ASP A 185 23.61 -13.00 28.83
CA ASP A 185 22.39 -12.44 28.25
C ASP A 185 21.57 -11.68 29.31
N LYS A 186 21.57 -12.17 30.56
CA LYS A 186 20.90 -11.54 31.71
C LYS A 186 21.64 -10.29 32.20
N GLU A 187 22.97 -10.33 32.26
CA GLU A 187 23.83 -9.20 32.68
C GLU A 187 23.82 -8.07 31.64
N LEU A 188 23.84 -8.38 30.34
CA LEU A 188 23.79 -7.40 29.25
C LEU A 188 22.42 -6.70 29.17
N SER A 189 21.34 -7.45 29.44
CA SER A 189 19.97 -6.91 29.48
C SER A 189 19.72 -5.96 30.65
N ASP A 190 20.39 -6.16 31.80
CA ASP A 190 20.19 -5.33 33.00
C ASP A 190 21.16 -4.13 33.06
N VAL A 191 22.34 -4.23 32.42
CA VAL A 191 23.35 -3.15 32.41
C VAL A 191 23.02 -2.05 31.39
N THR A 192 22.46 -2.38 30.23
CA THR A 192 22.22 -1.41 29.14
C THR A 192 21.15 -0.35 29.48
N PRO A 193 19.97 -0.72 30.04
CA PRO A 193 18.92 0.25 30.37
C PRO A 193 19.33 1.15 31.55
N LYS A 194 19.86 0.56 32.62
CA LYS A 194 20.22 1.29 33.86
C LYS A 194 21.34 2.31 33.63
N ARG A 195 22.34 1.96 32.83
CA ARG A 195 23.48 2.84 32.54
C ARG A 195 23.09 4.01 31.63
N THR A 196 22.20 3.77 30.67
CA THR A 196 21.65 4.81 29.78
C THR A 196 20.73 5.77 30.53
N LEU A 197 19.86 5.24 31.40
CA LEU A 197 19.03 6.04 32.30
C LEU A 197 19.85 6.91 33.26
N ASN A 198 20.90 6.35 33.87
CA ASN A 198 21.74 7.10 34.79
C ASN A 198 22.55 8.21 34.07
N ASN A 199 23.01 7.95 32.85
CA ASN A 199 23.66 8.97 32.02
C ASN A 199 22.69 10.06 31.58
N LEU A 200 21.44 9.73 31.25
CA LEU A 200 20.38 10.71 30.97
C LEU A 200 20.02 11.53 32.22
N LEU A 201 19.84 10.88 33.37
CA LEU A 201 19.60 11.55 34.66
C LEU A 201 20.73 12.51 35.02
N ARG A 202 21.98 12.10 34.84
CA ARG A 202 23.15 12.96 35.06
C ARG A 202 23.18 14.13 34.09
N GLY A 203 22.86 13.91 32.81
CA GLY A 203 22.78 14.98 31.81
C GLY A 203 21.69 16.00 32.14
N ILE A 204 20.51 15.53 32.56
CA ILE A 204 19.40 16.38 33.01
C ILE A 204 19.81 17.15 34.28
N GLN A 205 20.40 16.49 35.27
CA GLN A 205 20.86 17.14 36.51
C GLN A 205 21.93 18.20 36.24
N HIS A 206 22.86 17.96 35.32
CA HIS A 206 23.87 18.95 34.93
C HIS A 206 23.25 20.16 34.22
N SER A 207 22.27 19.92 33.34
CA SER A 207 21.57 20.98 32.61
C SER A 207 20.70 21.85 33.53
N PHE A 208 20.13 21.27 34.60
CA PHE A 208 19.38 22.02 35.60
C PHE A 208 20.30 22.86 36.51
N ARG A 209 21.48 22.34 36.86
CA ARG A 209 22.46 23.05 37.70
C ARG A 209 23.20 24.16 36.96
N SER A 210 23.14 24.21 35.63
CA SER A 210 23.67 25.31 34.82
C SER A 210 22.65 26.40 34.50
N LEU A 211 21.38 26.22 34.89
CA LEU A 211 20.26 27.12 34.59
C LEU A 211 19.75 27.89 35.82
N PHE A 212 20.30 27.61 37.01
CA PHE A 212 20.09 28.31 38.28
C PHE A 212 21.44 28.57 38.94
#